data_AF-A0A2W1AHQ1-F1
#
_entry.id   AF-A0A2W1AHQ1-F1
#
_cell.length_a   1.000
_cell.length_b   1.000
_cell.length_c   1.000
_cell.angle_alpha   90.00
_cell.angle_beta   90.00
_cell.angle_gamma   90.00
#
_symmetry.space_group_name_H-M   'P 1'
#
loop_
_entity.id
_entity.type
_entity.pdbx_description
1 polymer ?
#
loop_
_entity_poly.entity_id
_entity_poly.type
_entity_poly.pdbx_seq_one_letter_code
_entity_poly.pdbx_strand_id
1 'polypeptide(L)' 'MTTNTKKLKLLKHKSAKVSLGPDRAPARSMLRAVGLTDEDMEKPFIAVANLASDVTPCNVHLTRIADKVKEGIRDA' A
#
# COMPACT_ATOMS: atom_id res chain seq x y z
N MET A 1 -24.81 8.15 7.88
CA MET A 1 -23.42 8.09 7.38
C MET A 1 -23.25 6.90 6.44
N THR A 2 -23.88 6.94 5.26
CA THR A 2 -23.83 5.88 4.24
C THR A 2 -22.93 6.30 3.07
N THR A 3 -21.71 6.74 3.38
CA THR A 3 -20.70 6.98 2.34
C THR A 3 -20.06 5.66 1.93
N ASN A 4 -20.64 5.06 0.89
CA ASN A 4 -19.89 4.48 -0.22
C ASN A 4 -19.10 3.18 0.00
N THR A 5 -19.69 2.20 0.68
CA THR A 5 -19.14 0.83 0.80
C THR A 5 -18.85 0.17 -0.56
N LYS A 6 -19.59 0.53 -1.62
CA LYS A 6 -19.34 0.07 -3.00
C LYS A 6 -18.02 0.58 -3.56
N LYS A 7 -17.70 1.88 -3.42
CA LYS A 7 -16.42 2.45 -3.89
C LYS A 7 -15.23 1.91 -3.12
N LEU A 8 -15.38 1.69 -1.80
CA LEU A 8 -14.30 1.07 -1.02
C LEU A 8 -14.01 -0.36 -1.47
N LYS A 9 -15.07 -1.16 -1.74
CA LYS A 9 -14.93 -2.51 -2.31
C LYS A 9 -14.32 -2.50 -3.72
N LEU A 10 -14.58 -1.45 -4.49
CA LEU A 10 -13.97 -1.22 -5.80
C LEU A 10 -12.48 -0.86 -5.69
N LEU A 11 -12.04 -0.09 -4.70
CA LEU A 11 -10.62 0.28 -4.60
C LEU A 11 -9.79 -0.77 -3.83
N LYS A 12 -10.37 -1.42 -2.81
CA LYS A 12 -9.70 -2.39 -1.93
C LYS A 12 -9.98 -3.84 -2.31
N HIS A 13 -9.87 -4.18 -3.59
CA HIS A 13 -10.22 -5.52 -4.11
C HIS A 13 -9.53 -6.70 -3.38
N LYS A 14 -8.27 -6.52 -2.99
CA LYS A 14 -7.47 -7.56 -2.31
C LYS A 14 -7.04 -7.15 -0.91
N SER A 15 -6.65 -5.89 -0.70
CA SER A 15 -6.13 -5.40 0.57
C SER A 15 -7.15 -5.46 1.72
N ALA A 16 -8.45 -5.38 1.41
CA ALA A 16 -9.51 -5.51 2.42
C ALA A 16 -9.42 -6.84 3.20
N LYS A 17 -8.89 -7.91 2.59
CA LYS A 17 -8.73 -9.22 3.24
C LYS A 17 -7.73 -9.22 4.38
N VAL A 18 -6.81 -8.25 4.43
CA VAL A 18 -5.77 -8.17 5.47
C VAL A 18 -5.94 -6.96 6.38
N SER A 19 -6.66 -5.92 5.94
CA SER A 19 -6.87 -4.71 6.73
C SER A 19 -8.20 -4.67 7.50
N LEU A 20 -9.28 -5.29 6.99
CA LEU A 20 -10.64 -5.13 7.55
C LEU A 20 -11.09 -6.32 8.41
N GLY A 21 -11.92 -6.03 9.43
CA GLY A 21 -12.58 -7.01 10.29
C GLY A 21 -11.79 -7.36 11.57
N PRO A 22 -12.49 -7.76 12.64
CA PRO A 22 -11.86 -8.03 13.95
C PRO A 22 -10.79 -9.13 13.87
N ASP A 23 -11.07 -10.21 13.11
CA ASP A 23 -10.17 -11.36 12.95
C ASP A 23 -8.83 -11.02 12.27
N ARG A 24 -8.71 -9.83 11.67
CA ARG A 24 -7.48 -9.35 11.05
C ARG A 24 -6.60 -8.52 12.00
N ALA A 25 -6.89 -8.50 13.30
CA ALA A 25 -6.09 -7.80 14.30
C ALA A 25 -4.58 -8.13 14.26
N PRO A 26 -4.14 -9.40 14.10
CA PRO A 26 -2.71 -9.71 13.99
C PRO A 26 -2.07 -9.11 12.73
N ALA A 27 -2.76 -9.17 11.59
CA ALA A 27 -2.27 -8.60 10.34
C ALA A 27 -2.14 -7.06 10.44
N ARG A 28 -3.14 -6.39 11.03
CA ARG A 28 -3.06 -4.94 11.30
C ARG A 28 -1.92 -4.58 12.26
N SER A 29 -1.61 -5.42 13.25
CA SER A 29 -0.48 -5.18 14.15
C SER A 29 0.84 -5.12 13.37
N MET A 30 1.07 -6.06 12.44
CA MET A 30 2.25 -6.06 11.58
C MET A 30 2.29 -4.84 10.65
N LEU A 31 1.14 -4.45 10.08
CA LEU A 31 1.05 -3.28 9.21
C LEU A 31 1.34 -1.97 9.96
N ARG A 32 0.90 -1.84 11.22
CA ARG A 32 1.26 -0.70 12.08
C ARG A 32 2.74 -0.69 12.43
N ALA A 33 3.34 -1.85 12.66
CA ALA A 33 4.78 -1.95 12.96
C ALA A 33 5.66 -1.44 11.79
N VAL A 34 5.18 -1.52 10.55
CA VAL A 34 5.85 -0.95 9.36
C VAL A 34 5.43 0.48 9.03
N GLY A 35 4.67 1.13 9.91
CA GLY A 35 4.36 2.56 9.85
C GLY A 35 3.02 2.95 9.24
N LEU A 36 2.11 2.00 8.94
CA LEU A 36 0.77 2.35 8.48
C LEU A 36 -0.10 2.81 9.67
N THR A 37 -0.86 3.89 9.48
CA THR A 37 -1.83 4.38 10.47
C THR A 37 -3.21 3.74 10.29
N ASP A 38 -4.13 4.04 11.20
CA ASP A 38 -5.52 3.57 11.06
C ASP A 38 -6.22 4.21 9.85
N GLU A 39 -5.88 5.46 9.49
CA GLU A 39 -6.36 6.08 8.26
C GLU A 39 -5.85 5.36 7.01
N ASP A 40 -4.62 4.86 7.02
CA ASP A 40 -4.06 4.09 5.90
C ASP A 40 -4.76 2.73 5.73
N MET A 41 -5.27 2.14 6.82
CA MET A 41 -6.05 0.89 6.76
C MET A 41 -7.35 1.05 5.96
N GLU A 42 -7.81 2.27 5.69
CA GLU A 42 -8.99 2.57 4.88
C GLU A 42 -8.67 2.84 3.40
N LYS A 43 -7.38 2.95 3.03
CA LYS A 43 -6.91 3.20 1.65
C LYS A 43 -6.59 1.91 0.88
N PRO A 44 -6.60 1.90 -0.47
CA PRO A 44 -6.06 0.77 -1.23
C PRO A 44 -4.56 0.59 -0.95
N PHE A 45 -4.09 -0.65 -0.92
CA PHE A 45 -2.66 -0.92 -0.76
C PHE A 45 -2.04 -1.08 -2.14
N ILE A 46 -1.01 -0.26 -2.41
CA ILE A 46 -0.30 -0.25 -3.69
C ILE A 46 1.13 -0.74 -3.44
N ALA A 47 1.50 -1.85 -4.09
CA ALA A 47 2.85 -2.38 -4.02
C ALA A 47 3.71 -1.75 -5.13
N VAL A 48 4.88 -1.23 -4.76
CA VAL A 48 5.88 -0.73 -5.71
C VAL A 48 7.01 -1.75 -5.81
N ALA A 49 6.99 -2.57 -6.87
CA ALA A 49 8.05 -3.53 -7.13
C ALA A 49 9.25 -2.82 -7.76
N ASN A 50 10.35 -2.71 -7.00
CA ASN A 50 11.59 -2.10 -7.46
C ASN A 50 12.61 -3.19 -7.81
N LEU A 51 13.13 -3.16 -9.05
CA LEU A 51 14.12 -4.12 -9.56
C LEU A 51 15.54 -3.54 -9.60
N ALA A 52 15.79 -2.47 -8.82
CA ALA A 52 17.12 -1.88 -8.70
C ALA A 52 18.15 -2.94 -8.28
N SER A 53 19.24 -3.01 -9.05
CA SER A 53 20.35 -3.92 -8.80
C SER A 53 21.59 -3.44 -9.54
N ASP A 54 22.76 -3.91 -9.10
CA ASP A 54 24.07 -3.57 -9.68
C ASP A 54 24.51 -4.54 -10.78
N VAL A 55 23.66 -5.51 -11.15
CA VAL A 55 23.97 -6.52 -12.18
C VAL A 55 24.11 -5.89 -13.57
N THR A 56 23.29 -4.87 -13.86
CA THR A 56 23.28 -4.17 -15.15
C THR A 56 23.03 -2.68 -14.97
N PRO A 57 23.60 -1.82 -15.83
CA PRO A 57 23.44 -0.37 -15.71
C PRO A 57 22.00 0.09 -16.00
N CYS A 58 21.16 -0.73 -16.64
CA CYS A 58 19.79 -0.36 -16.94
C CYS A 58 18.89 -0.27 -15.70
N ASN A 59 19.25 -0.89 -14.57
CA ASN A 59 18.37 -0.96 -13.39
C ASN A 59 18.91 -0.21 -12.15
N VAL A 60 20.18 0.16 -12.12
CA VAL A 60 20.82 0.79 -10.93
C VAL A 60 20.08 2.03 -10.40
N HIS A 61 19.40 2.76 -11.27
CA HIS A 61 18.77 4.04 -10.96
C HIS A 61 17.29 3.92 -10.55
N LEU A 62 16.70 2.72 -10.56
CA LEU A 62 15.25 2.54 -10.38
C LEU A 62 14.76 2.91 -8.98
N THR A 63 15.61 2.86 -7.95
CA THR A 63 15.24 3.29 -6.60
C THR A 63 14.75 4.74 -6.57
N ARG A 64 15.41 5.64 -7.30
CA ARG A 64 14.98 7.05 -7.42
C ARG A 64 13.58 7.18 -8.02
N ILE A 65 13.24 6.33 -8.98
CA ILE A 65 11.93 6.32 -9.62
C ILE A 65 10.89 5.74 -8.65
N ALA A 66 11.20 4.63 -7.98
CA ALA A 66 10.32 4.01 -7.00
C ALA A 66 9.95 4.96 -5.86
N ASP A 67 10.88 5.80 -5.40
CA ASP A 67 10.60 6.78 -4.35
C ASP A 67 9.66 7.90 -4.84
N LYS A 68 9.82 8.39 -6.08
CA LYS A 68 8.86 9.34 -6.68
C LYS A 68 7.48 8.73 -6.93
N VAL A 69 7.42 7.44 -7.27
CA VAL A 69 6.15 6.72 -7.35
C VAL A 69 5.48 6.64 -5.98
N LYS A 70 6.22 6.34 -4.91
CA LYS A 70 5.68 6.32 -3.53
C LYS A 70 5.16 7.68 -3.09
N GLU A 71 5.84 8.79 -3.45
CA GLU A 71 5.35 10.15 -3.20
C GLU A 71 3.99 10.35 -3.89
N GLY A 72 3.90 10.11 -5.20
CA GLY A 72 2.65 10.27 -5.96
C GLY A 72 1.50 9.38 -5.47
N ILE A 73 1.78 8.18 -4.94
CA ILE A 73 0.78 7.32 -4.32
C ILE A 73 0.22 7.93 -3.02
N ARG A 74 1.05 8.62 -2.24
CA ARG A 74 0.62 9.23 -0.97
C ARG A 74 -0.18 10.52 -1.18
N ASP A 75 0.09 11.23 -2.27
CA ASP A 75 -0.56 12.50 -2.60
C ASP A 75 -1.98 12.32 -3.19
N ALA A 76 -2.31 11.12 -3.70
CA ALA A 76 -3.58 10.80 -4.38
C ALA A 76 -4.66 10.23 -3.45
#